data_AF-A0A934MR77-F1
#
_entry.id   AF-A0A934MR77-F1
#
_cell.length_a   1.000
_cell.length_b   1.000
_cell.length_c   1.000
_cell.angle_alpha   90.00
_cell.angle_beta   90.00
_cell.angle_gamma   90.00
#
_symmetry.space_group_name_H-M   'P 1'
#
loop_
_entity.id
_entity.type
_entity.pdbx_description
1 polymer ?
#
loop_
_entity_poly.entity_id
_entity_poly.type
_entity_poly.pdbx_seq_one_letter_code
_entity_poly.pdbx_strand_id
1 'polypeptide(L)'
;MNIELTDCPQVLQDRVRQLLESIPTKVIAVRRIESLPYKDKSVVVTRYKAYLQYAYEISILSMSVTTGLEDVLDGQLSQNTINGGDILTILEAADYIKDDVIRLLNK
;
A
#
# COMPACT_ATOMS: atom_id res chain seq x y z
N MET A 1 8.25 3.26 -6.27
CA MET A 1 8.15 3.16 -7.74
C MET A 1 6.77 2.64 -8.11
N ASN A 2 6.14 3.19 -9.15
CA ASN A 2 4.92 2.57 -9.71
C ASN A 2 5.33 1.34 -10.53
N ILE A 3 4.60 0.26 -10.39
CA ILE A 3 4.87 -1.02 -11.08
C ILE A 3 3.56 -1.60 -11.62
N GLU A 4 3.64 -2.69 -12.38
CA GLU A 4 2.45 -3.44 -12.78
C GLU A 4 2.03 -4.42 -11.68
N LEU A 5 0.76 -4.86 -11.71
CA LEU A 5 0.27 -5.87 -10.76
C LEU A 5 1.01 -7.21 -10.94
N THR A 6 1.39 -7.54 -12.17
CA THR A 6 2.15 -8.73 -12.55
C THR A 6 3.54 -8.79 -11.91
N ASP A 7 4.11 -7.65 -11.53
CA ASP A 7 5.39 -7.54 -10.82
C ASP A 7 5.26 -7.81 -9.30
N CYS A 8 4.04 -7.97 -8.80
CA CYS A 8 3.78 -8.21 -7.38
C CYS A 8 3.85 -9.71 -7.03
N PRO A 9 4.06 -10.06 -5.76
CA PRO A 9 3.94 -11.45 -5.29
C PRO A 9 2.56 -12.04 -5.56
N GLN A 10 2.51 -13.34 -5.86
CA GLN A 10 1.29 -14.03 -6.35
C GLN A 10 0.10 -13.87 -5.39
N VAL A 11 0.34 -13.93 -4.08
CA VAL A 11 -0.69 -13.74 -3.04
C VAL A 11 -1.41 -12.39 -3.16
N LEU A 12 -0.65 -11.31 -3.45
CA LEU A 12 -1.24 -9.99 -3.66
C LEU A 12 -2.03 -9.94 -4.98
N GLN A 13 -1.50 -10.55 -6.05
CA GLN A 13 -2.19 -10.62 -7.33
C GLN A 13 -3.54 -11.33 -7.23
N ASP A 14 -3.56 -12.49 -6.56
CA ASP A 14 -4.76 -13.31 -6.41
C ASP A 14 -5.83 -12.59 -5.60
N ARG A 15 -5.45 -11.91 -4.52
CA ARG A 15 -6.40 -11.11 -3.74
C ARG A 15 -6.98 -9.94 -4.55
N VAL A 16 -6.15 -9.26 -5.34
CA VAL A 16 -6.64 -8.18 -6.23
C VAL A 16 -7.65 -8.73 -7.23
N ARG A 17 -7.35 -9.86 -7.88
CA ARG A 17 -8.29 -10.50 -8.83
C ARG A 17 -9.61 -10.86 -8.15
N GLN A 18 -9.56 -11.46 -6.97
CA GLN A 18 -10.76 -11.79 -6.19
C GLN A 18 -11.64 -10.56 -5.87
N LEU A 19 -11.02 -9.42 -5.56
CA LEU A 19 -11.77 -8.17 -5.32
C LEU A 19 -12.38 -7.61 -6.61
N LEU A 20 -11.65 -7.66 -7.73
CA LEU A 20 -12.15 -7.21 -9.03
C LEU A 20 -13.33 -8.04 -9.53
N GLU A 21 -13.35 -9.34 -9.22
CA GLU A 21 -14.43 -10.26 -9.60
C GLU A 21 -15.68 -10.12 -8.71
N SER A 22 -15.52 -9.68 -7.46
CA SER A 22 -16.62 -9.63 -6.49
C SER A 22 -17.41 -8.33 -6.51
N ILE A 23 -16.74 -7.19 -6.72
CA ILE A 23 -17.34 -5.86 -6.66
C ILE A 23 -16.77 -5.01 -7.81
N PRO A 24 -17.56 -4.10 -8.44
CA PRO A 24 -17.08 -3.19 -9.48
C PRO A 24 -15.94 -2.28 -9.00
N THR A 25 -14.73 -2.79 -9.04
CA THR A 25 -13.54 -2.21 -8.42
C THR A 25 -12.53 -1.86 -9.51
N LYS A 26 -11.76 -0.79 -9.31
CA LYS A 26 -10.68 -0.38 -10.22
C LYS A 26 -9.35 -0.35 -9.49
N VAL A 27 -8.32 -0.97 -10.05
CA VAL A 27 -6.93 -0.73 -9.60
C VAL A 27 -6.52 0.67 -10.05
N ILE A 28 -6.23 1.55 -9.10
CA ILE A 28 -5.86 2.95 -9.37
C ILE A 28 -4.35 3.17 -9.30
N ALA A 29 -3.63 2.33 -8.55
CA ALA A 29 -2.18 2.36 -8.50
C ALA A 29 -1.63 1.03 -7.96
N VAL A 30 -0.41 0.70 -8.37
CA VAL A 30 0.40 -0.35 -7.73
C VAL A 30 1.79 0.23 -7.47
N ARG A 31 2.30 0.04 -6.26
CA ARG A 31 3.57 0.62 -5.81
C ARG A 31 4.47 -0.42 -5.17
N ARG A 32 5.75 -0.36 -5.53
CA ARG A 32 6.86 -1.03 -4.86
C ARG A 32 7.67 -0.01 -4.06
N ILE A 33 7.89 -0.29 -2.79
CA ILE A 33 8.63 0.56 -1.85
C ILE A 33 9.72 -0.30 -1.22
N GLU A 34 10.98 0.03 -1.48
CA GLU A 34 12.12 -0.62 -0.84
C GLU A 34 12.59 0.22 0.36
N SER A 35 13.00 -0.46 1.41
CA SER A 35 13.63 0.16 2.57
C SER A 35 14.76 -0.71 3.09
N LEU A 36 15.81 -0.04 3.59
CA LEU A 36 16.99 -0.65 4.21
C LEU A 36 16.97 -0.29 5.70
N PRO A 37 16.28 -1.08 6.54
CA PRO A 37 16.06 -0.70 7.94
C PRO A 37 17.34 -0.72 8.78
N TYR A 38 18.36 -1.48 8.36
CA TYR A 38 19.63 -1.62 9.08
C TYR A 38 20.75 -0.82 8.43
N LYS A 39 21.69 -0.34 9.26
CA LYS A 39 22.83 0.49 8.83
C LYS A 39 23.78 -0.24 7.88
N ASP A 40 23.94 -1.55 8.07
CA ASP A 40 24.79 -2.42 7.26
C ASP A 40 24.14 -2.79 5.92
N LYS A 41 22.87 -2.42 5.70
CA LYS A 41 22.08 -2.70 4.49
C LYS A 41 22.00 -4.20 4.15
N SER A 42 22.22 -5.07 5.13
CA SER A 42 22.21 -6.53 4.95
C SER A 42 20.80 -7.07 4.69
N VAL A 43 19.78 -6.33 5.09
CA VAL A 43 18.37 -6.69 4.91
C VAL A 43 17.65 -5.64 4.07
N VAL A 44 16.92 -6.12 3.07
CA VAL A 44 16.05 -5.29 2.22
C VAL A 44 14.60 -5.67 2.49
N VAL A 45 13.79 -4.70 2.89
CA VAL A 45 12.34 -4.87 3.02
C VAL A 45 11.66 -4.24 1.82
N THR A 46 11.01 -5.07 1.00
CA THR A 46 10.22 -4.63 -0.14
C THR A 46 8.74 -4.70 0.21
N ARG A 47 8.07 -3.54 0.23
CA ARG A 47 6.61 -3.45 0.40
C ARG A 47 5.93 -3.25 -0.95
N TYR A 48 4.98 -4.12 -1.23
CA TYR A 48 4.10 -4.04 -2.39
C TYR A 48 2.74 -3.51 -1.92
N LYS A 49 2.22 -2.49 -2.59
CA LYS A 49 0.90 -1.92 -2.32
C LYS A 49 0.07 -1.87 -3.58
N ALA A 50 -1.13 -2.44 -3.55
CA ALA A 50 -2.15 -2.26 -4.58
C ALA A 50 -3.27 -1.39 -4.01
N TYR A 51 -3.62 -0.33 -4.73
CA TYR A 51 -4.67 0.60 -4.38
C TYR A 51 -5.85 0.34 -5.30
N LEU A 52 -6.99 0.03 -4.70
CA LEU A 52 -8.23 -0.29 -5.38
C LEU A 52 -9.29 0.71 -4.96
N GLN A 53 -10.11 1.16 -5.91
CA GLN A 53 -11.23 2.05 -5.64
C GLN A 53 -12.54 1.35 -5.98
N TYR A 54 -13.49 1.41 -5.06
CA TYR A 54 -14.90 1.05 -5.27
C TYR A 54 -15.77 2.16 -4.68
N ALA A 55 -16.60 2.78 -5.53
CA ALA A 55 -17.37 3.97 -5.15
C ALA A 55 -16.48 5.02 -4.45
N TYR A 56 -16.81 5.37 -3.21
CA TYR A 56 -16.04 6.31 -2.37
C TYR A 56 -14.98 5.63 -1.52
N GLU A 57 -14.86 4.31 -1.52
CA GLU A 57 -13.88 3.58 -0.72
C GLU A 57 -12.59 3.35 -1.50
N ILE A 58 -11.48 3.47 -0.78
CA ILE A 58 -10.15 3.08 -1.24
C ILE A 58 -9.67 1.92 -0.38
N SER A 59 -9.48 0.75 -1.01
CA SER A 59 -8.86 -0.41 -0.38
C SER A 59 -7.38 -0.44 -0.74
N ILE A 60 -6.54 -0.57 0.27
CA ILE A 60 -5.09 -0.64 0.18
C ILE A 60 -4.68 -2.04 0.63
N LEU A 61 -4.36 -2.89 -0.34
CA LEU A 61 -3.74 -4.18 -0.09
C LEU A 61 -2.23 -3.96 0.02
N SER A 62 -1.62 -4.48 1.08
CA SER A 62 -0.19 -4.33 1.33
C SER A 62 0.43 -5.66 1.77
N MET A 63 1.59 -5.97 1.21
CA MET A 63 2.39 -7.14 1.57
C MET A 63 3.86 -6.75 1.65
N SER A 64 4.61 -7.38 2.55
CA SER A 64 6.07 -7.20 2.66
C SER A 64 6.78 -8.50 2.27
N VAL A 65 7.97 -8.34 1.70
CA VAL A 65 8.95 -9.41 1.45
C VAL A 65 10.30 -8.91 1.91
N THR A 66 10.98 -9.69 2.74
CA THR A 66 12.28 -9.38 3.28
C THR A 66 13.34 -10.28 2.66
N THR A 67 14.47 -9.69 2.29
CA THR A 67 15.63 -10.41 1.75
C THR A 67 16.78 -10.25 2.73
N GLY A 68 17.39 -11.37 3.14
CA GLY A 68 18.54 -11.39 4.05
C GLY A 68 18.25 -12.01 5.43
N LEU A 69 17.00 -11.95 5.89
CA LEU A 69 16.47 -12.62 7.08
C LEU A 69 14.97 -12.90 6.84
N GLU A 70 14.44 -13.99 7.39
CA GLU A 70 12.99 -14.19 7.43
C GLU A 70 12.38 -13.20 8.44
N ASP A 71 11.46 -12.35 7.99
CA ASP A 71 10.65 -11.48 8.86
C ASP A 71 9.31 -12.17 9.18
N VAL A 72 8.79 -11.98 10.39
CA VAL A 72 7.52 -12.57 10.84
C VAL A 72 6.32 -12.10 10.02
N LEU A 73 6.43 -10.95 9.35
CA LEU A 73 5.38 -10.38 8.52
C LEU A 73 5.54 -10.68 7.03
N ASP A 74 6.57 -11.44 6.64
CA ASP A 74 6.79 -11.77 5.24
C ASP A 74 5.67 -12.64 4.68
N GLY A 75 5.20 -12.27 3.49
CA GLY A 75 4.08 -12.97 2.84
C GLY A 75 2.71 -12.69 3.46
N GLN A 76 2.64 -11.99 4.61
CA GLN A 76 1.36 -11.63 5.20
C GLN A 76 0.69 -10.50 4.41
N LEU A 77 -0.50 -10.79 3.91
CA LEU A 77 -1.35 -9.81 3.25
C LEU A 77 -2.15 -9.02 4.29
N SER A 78 -2.05 -7.70 4.22
CA SER A 78 -2.88 -6.77 4.99
C SER A 78 -3.81 -5.99 4.06
N GLN A 79 -5.01 -5.69 4.53
CA GLN A 79 -5.99 -4.88 3.82
C GLN A 79 -6.44 -3.75 4.74
N ASN A 80 -6.31 -2.51 4.26
CA ASN A 80 -6.87 -1.34 4.92
C ASN A 80 -7.87 -0.69 3.98
N THR A 81 -9.09 -0.45 4.44
CA THR A 81 -10.10 0.29 3.68
C THR A 81 -10.33 1.64 4.33
N ILE A 82 -10.35 2.69 3.53
CA ILE A 82 -10.64 4.06 3.96
C ILE A 82 -11.73 4.65 3.06
N ASN A 83 -12.69 5.38 3.63
CA ASN A 83 -13.60 6.17 2.83
C ASN A 83 -12.86 7.44 2.36
N GLY A 84 -12.98 7.79 1.09
CA GLY A 84 -12.39 8.98 0.50
C GLY A 84 -12.82 10.27 1.21
N GLY A 85 -14.06 10.31 1.71
CA GLY A 85 -14.55 11.43 2.51
C GLY A 85 -13.83 11.58 3.85
N ASP A 86 -13.38 10.46 4.45
CA ASP A 86 -12.67 10.47 5.74
C ASP A 86 -11.22 10.93 5.60
N ILE A 87 -10.65 10.91 4.38
CA ILE A 87 -9.26 11.32 4.16
C ILE A 87 -9.07 12.77 4.60
N LEU A 88 -9.96 13.68 4.22
CA LEU A 88 -9.86 15.09 4.61
C LEU A 88 -9.96 15.24 6.14
N THR A 89 -10.92 14.56 6.77
CA THR A 89 -11.08 14.56 8.22
C THR A 89 -9.81 14.08 8.93
N ILE A 90 -9.19 13.01 8.45
CA ILE A 90 -7.93 12.48 9.00
C ILE A 90 -6.80 13.49 8.83
N LEU A 91 -6.67 14.10 7.65
CA LEU A 91 -5.63 15.10 7.40
C LEU A 91 -5.81 16.34 8.27
N GLU A 92 -7.04 16.77 8.52
CA GLU A 92 -7.34 17.95 9.34
C GLU A 92 -7.12 17.70 10.83
N ALA A 93 -7.36 16.48 11.30
CA ALA A 93 -7.28 16.09 12.71
C ALA A 93 -5.93 15.51 13.15
N ALA A 94 -5.07 15.07 12.23
CA ALA A 94 -3.82 14.40 12.60
C ALA A 94 -2.70 15.39 12.96
N ASP A 95 -2.24 15.35 14.21
CA ASP A 95 -1.24 16.29 14.75
C ASP A 95 0.13 16.23 14.07
N TYR A 96 0.53 15.06 13.56
CA TYR A 96 1.90 14.83 13.09
C TYR A 96 2.09 14.89 11.57
N ILE A 97 1.02 14.73 10.78
CA ILE A 97 1.12 14.58 9.32
C ILE A 97 0.44 15.70 8.55
N LYS A 98 -0.41 16.50 9.20
CA LYS A 98 -1.22 17.55 8.56
C LYS A 98 -0.37 18.53 7.75
N ASP A 99 0.59 19.18 8.39
CA ASP A 99 1.40 20.22 7.75
C ASP A 99 2.25 19.69 6.60
N ASP A 100 2.80 18.48 6.76
CA ASP A 100 3.60 17.83 5.73
C ASP A 100 2.78 17.42 4.52
N VAL A 101 1.57 16.88 4.72
CA VAL A 101 0.68 16.51 3.62
C VAL A 101 0.17 17.75 2.89
N ILE A 102 -0.23 18.81 3.60
CA ILE A 102 -0.65 20.08 2.99
C ILE A 102 0.47 20.64 2.12
N ARG A 103 1.72 20.63 2.61
CA ARG A 103 2.88 21.06 1.84
C ARG A 103 3.12 20.24 0.58
N LEU A 104 2.83 18.93 0.60
CA LEU A 104 2.97 18.05 -0.56
C LEU A 104 1.88 18.26 -1.61
N LEU A 105 0.66 18.61 -1.18
CA LEU A 105 -0.48 18.83 -2.08
C LEU A 105 -0.47 20.21 -2.76
N ASN A 106 0.21 21.19 -2.17
CA ASN A 106 0.30 22.57 -2.70
C ASN A 106 1.55 22.81 -3.57
N LYS A 107 2.18 21.75 -4.09
CA LYS A 107 3.31 21.81 -5.04
C LYS A 107 2.85 21.37 -6.42
#